data_AF-S7HFJ0-F1
#
_entry.id   AF-S7HFJ0-F1
#
_cell.length_a   1.000
_cell.length_b   1.000
_cell.length_c   1.000
_cell.angle_alpha   90.00
_cell.angle_beta   90.00
_cell.angle_gamma   90.00
#
_symmetry.space_group_name_H-M   'P 1'
#
loop_
_entity.id
_entity.type
_entity.pdbx_description
1 polymer ?
#
loop_
_entity_poly.entity_id
_entity_poly.type
_entity_poly.pdbx_seq_one_letter_code
_entity_poly.pdbx_strand_id
1 'polypeptide(L)'
;MNILRRKSFDDLLAHTQEKKLNKALGAFDITLMGLGIIIGTGIFVLTGIGAAKYAGPGLMLSFVFAAITCAFVCLAYSELASFLPVSGSSYTYAYASLGEIFGWWVGWSLILEYSVGASAVAGGWSAYFVGILHSCGIDLPKALTAVPADGGLINLPAVLIVVLATALLVIGVRESAHVNRILVYVKIGTIFLFLFLAAPHIEPMNWQPFLPYGIHGVFAGTAVLFFAYLGFDALATAAEETKNPKHDMPIGIISALAICTVLYIAVCAAMTGVVPYPMLDTAAPASFVLEYIGLHLGSAIVGTGAICGLSTVVLGMLFAQSRALYSMSRDGLMPMSLYKVHPKFHTPYIIQIVIGVIVACITGFTPIHIVAETCSAGTIFAFLCSCVGILVLRRLYPDHPRGFRCPAVHVIAPLGFICCAFIFSELSPHTLMLFTGWTILGLIIYMVYGRKHSLLQKESSNS
;
A
#
# COMPACT_ATOMS: atom_id res chain seq x y z
N MET A 1 -32.54 5.26 12.44
CA MET A 1 -31.31 4.73 11.82
C MET A 1 -30.15 4.92 12.76
N ASN A 2 -29.51 3.82 13.16
CA ASN A 2 -28.35 3.86 14.04
C ASN A 2 -27.08 3.80 13.16
N ILE A 3 -26.41 4.95 12.97
CA ILE A 3 -25.20 5.06 12.13
C ILE A 3 -23.98 4.32 12.70
N LEU A 4 -24.06 3.94 13.98
CA LEU A 4 -23.06 3.11 14.67
C LEU A 4 -23.46 1.62 14.66
N ARG A 5 -24.50 1.24 13.90
CA ARG A 5 -24.87 -0.16 13.77
C ARG A 5 -23.72 -0.94 13.16
N ARG A 6 -23.41 -2.07 13.79
CA ARG A 6 -22.37 -3.00 13.39
C ARG A 6 -22.98 -4.12 12.57
N LYS A 7 -22.22 -4.62 11.60
CA LYS A 7 -22.55 -5.87 10.92
C LYS A 7 -22.22 -7.02 11.87
N SER A 8 -23.14 -7.96 12.07
CA SER A 8 -22.90 -9.04 13.02
C SER A 8 -21.83 -10.01 12.51
N PHE A 9 -21.21 -10.74 13.43
CA PHE A 9 -20.21 -11.77 13.08
C PHE A 9 -20.81 -12.86 12.19
N ASP A 10 -22.03 -13.29 12.47
CA ASP A 10 -22.73 -14.34 11.72
C ASP A 10 -23.09 -13.87 10.30
N ASP A 11 -23.55 -12.63 10.13
CA ASP A 11 -23.83 -12.06 8.80
C ASP A 11 -22.57 -12.01 7.94
N LEU A 12 -21.42 -11.67 8.54
CA LEU A 12 -20.15 -11.62 7.83
C LEU A 12 -19.71 -13.01 7.36
N LEU A 13 -19.90 -14.06 8.17
CA LEU A 13 -19.53 -15.43 7.81
C LEU A 13 -20.53 -16.09 6.85
N ALA A 14 -21.82 -15.80 6.97
CA ALA A 14 -22.87 -16.35 6.11
C ALA A 14 -22.59 -16.02 4.63
N HIS A 15 -22.17 -14.79 4.34
CA HIS A 15 -21.83 -14.38 2.98
C HIS A 15 -20.57 -15.04 2.40
N THR A 16 -19.63 -15.50 3.24
CA THR A 16 -18.46 -16.26 2.77
C THR A 16 -18.85 -17.66 2.27
N GLN A 17 -19.95 -18.22 2.75
CA GLN A 17 -20.41 -19.57 2.33
C GLN A 17 -21.03 -19.57 0.92
N GLU A 18 -21.54 -18.44 0.45
CA GLU A 18 -22.21 -18.32 -0.87
C GLU A 18 -21.23 -18.34 -2.05
N LYS A 19 -19.96 -17.99 -1.86
CA LYS A 19 -18.91 -18.02 -2.91
C LYS A 19 -17.71 -18.86 -2.45
N LYS A 20 -17.67 -20.14 -2.82
CA LYS A 20 -16.51 -21.00 -2.57
C LYS A 20 -15.33 -20.64 -3.48
N LEU A 21 -14.50 -19.68 -3.07
CA LEU A 21 -13.17 -19.51 -3.64
C LEU A 21 -12.30 -20.74 -3.33
N ASN A 22 -11.37 -21.06 -4.23
CA ASN A 22 -10.51 -22.23 -4.04
C ASN A 22 -9.42 -21.90 -3.02
N LYS A 23 -9.36 -22.66 -1.92
CA LYS A 23 -8.38 -22.45 -0.84
C LYS A 23 -7.02 -23.03 -1.23
N ALA A 24 -6.23 -22.25 -1.96
CA ALA A 24 -4.96 -22.68 -2.51
C ALA A 24 -3.73 -22.15 -1.75
N LEU A 25 -3.87 -21.03 -1.03
CA LEU A 25 -2.74 -20.27 -0.47
C LEU A 25 -2.36 -20.78 0.92
N GLY A 26 -1.06 -20.99 1.16
CA GLY A 26 -0.50 -21.22 2.50
C GLY A 26 0.29 -20.02 3.01
N ALA A 27 0.87 -20.11 4.22
CA ALA A 27 1.63 -19.02 4.83
C ALA A 27 2.73 -18.44 3.92
N PHE A 28 3.48 -19.30 3.24
CA PHE A 28 4.53 -18.89 2.30
C PHE A 28 4.00 -18.09 1.12
N ASP A 29 2.85 -18.49 0.55
CA ASP A 29 2.23 -17.77 -0.56
C ASP A 29 1.74 -16.38 -0.10
N ILE A 30 1.22 -16.27 1.13
CA ILE A 30 0.84 -14.99 1.74
C ILE A 30 2.06 -14.11 2.00
N THR A 31 3.17 -14.67 2.50
CA THR A 31 4.43 -13.93 2.64
C THR A 31 4.91 -13.40 1.30
N LEU A 32 4.95 -14.23 0.25
CA LEU A 32 5.35 -13.80 -1.09
C LEU A 32 4.41 -12.74 -1.66
N MET A 33 3.10 -12.87 -1.45
CA MET A 33 2.14 -11.83 -1.83
C MET A 33 2.43 -10.52 -1.08
N GLY A 34 2.80 -10.59 0.20
CA GLY A 34 3.23 -9.44 1.00
C GLY A 34 4.47 -8.76 0.43
N LEU A 35 5.53 -9.53 0.18
CA LEU A 35 6.73 -9.02 -0.49
C LEU A 35 6.42 -8.47 -1.89
N GLY A 36 5.45 -9.06 -2.57
CA GLY A 36 4.95 -8.62 -3.87
C GLY A 36 4.27 -7.25 -3.84
N ILE A 37 3.53 -6.92 -2.78
CA ILE A 37 2.78 -5.67 -2.68
C ILE A 37 3.60 -4.58 -1.98
N ILE A 38 4.30 -4.92 -0.90
CA ILE A 38 5.02 -3.98 -0.04
C ILE A 38 6.27 -3.44 -0.77
N ILE A 39 7.05 -4.34 -1.41
CA ILE A 39 8.28 -3.95 -2.12
C ILE A 39 7.93 -3.28 -3.45
N GLY A 40 8.01 -1.95 -3.46
CA GLY A 40 7.76 -1.11 -4.63
C GLY A 40 8.49 0.25 -4.58
N THR A 41 7.78 1.31 -4.96
CA THR A 41 8.37 2.65 -5.12
C THR A 41 8.99 3.21 -3.84
N GLY A 42 8.53 2.78 -2.66
CA GLY A 42 9.11 3.17 -1.38
C GLY A 42 10.62 2.90 -1.28
N ILE A 43 11.04 1.67 -1.57
CA ILE A 43 12.46 1.29 -1.52
C ILE A 43 13.22 1.77 -2.77
N PHE A 44 12.61 1.68 -3.96
CA PHE A 44 13.31 1.94 -5.20
C PHE A 44 13.44 3.43 -5.55
N VAL A 45 12.55 4.30 -5.07
CA VAL A 45 12.51 5.74 -5.43
C VAL A 45 12.50 6.62 -4.19
N LEU A 46 11.52 6.45 -3.30
CA LEU A 46 11.34 7.36 -2.16
C LEU A 46 12.49 7.29 -1.16
N THR A 47 13.26 6.21 -1.13
CA THR A 47 14.46 6.10 -0.29
C THR A 47 15.51 7.15 -0.68
N GLY A 48 15.74 7.38 -1.97
CA GLY A 48 16.70 8.40 -2.41
C GLY A 48 16.21 9.82 -2.11
N ILE A 49 14.94 10.11 -2.42
CA ILE A 49 14.30 11.39 -2.13
C ILE A 49 14.27 11.66 -0.61
N GLY A 50 13.92 10.65 0.18
CA GLY A 50 13.92 10.68 1.64
C GLY A 50 15.29 11.00 2.21
N ALA A 51 16.33 10.35 1.69
CA ALA A 51 17.71 10.59 2.11
C ALA A 51 18.13 12.02 1.75
N ALA A 52 17.89 12.44 0.51
CA ALA A 52 18.36 13.72 0.00
C ALA A 52 17.66 14.94 0.61
N LYS A 53 16.37 14.82 0.95
CA LYS A 53 15.54 15.98 1.35
C LYS A 53 15.12 16.01 2.82
N TYR A 54 15.13 14.86 3.51
CA TYR A 54 14.52 14.76 4.84
C TYR A 54 15.47 14.33 5.94
N ALA A 55 16.21 13.23 5.76
CA ALA A 55 16.91 12.61 6.90
C ALA A 55 18.40 12.30 6.66
N GLY A 56 18.90 12.40 5.43
CA GLY A 56 20.28 11.99 5.11
C GLY A 56 20.52 10.51 5.42
N PRO A 57 21.71 10.15 5.90
CA PRO A 57 21.99 8.80 6.43
C PRO A 57 21.04 8.37 7.54
N GLY A 58 20.56 9.33 8.34
CA GLY A 58 19.56 9.16 9.39
C GLY A 58 18.23 8.55 8.93
N LEU A 59 17.98 8.47 7.62
CA LEU A 59 16.81 7.81 7.05
C LEU A 59 16.70 6.33 7.45
N MET A 60 17.81 5.67 7.80
CA MET A 60 17.79 4.34 8.41
C MET A 60 16.96 4.31 9.69
N LEU A 61 17.05 5.35 10.53
CA LEU A 61 16.22 5.48 11.73
C LEU A 61 14.75 5.71 11.37
N SER A 62 14.47 6.44 10.28
CA SER A 62 13.10 6.62 9.79
C SER A 62 12.46 5.27 9.42
N PHE A 63 13.21 4.39 8.75
CA PHE A 63 12.76 3.02 8.47
C PHE A 63 12.52 2.20 9.73
N VAL A 64 13.34 2.37 10.78
CA VAL A 64 13.15 1.69 12.07
C VAL A 64 11.89 2.20 12.78
N PHE A 65 11.66 3.52 12.83
CA PHE A 65 10.45 4.09 13.44
C PHE A 65 9.17 3.68 12.70
N ALA A 66 9.20 3.69 11.36
CA ALA A 66 8.10 3.20 10.55
C ALA A 66 7.87 1.70 10.78
N ALA A 67 8.93 0.88 10.82
CA ALA A 67 8.81 -0.56 11.08
C ALA A 67 8.22 -0.89 12.45
N ILE A 68 8.64 -0.19 13.51
CA ILE A 68 8.09 -0.37 14.86
C ILE A 68 6.59 -0.03 14.87
N THR A 69 6.22 1.08 14.23
CA THR A 69 4.82 1.49 14.11
C THR A 69 3.99 0.45 13.37
N CYS A 70 4.47 0.00 12.21
CA CYS A 70 3.83 -1.05 11.43
C CYS A 70 3.80 -2.38 12.18
N ALA A 71 4.78 -2.72 13.02
CA ALA A 71 4.80 -3.95 13.80
C ALA A 71 3.68 -3.98 14.84
N PHE A 72 3.45 -2.87 15.56
CA PHE A 72 2.33 -2.78 16.50
C PHE A 72 0.98 -2.95 15.79
N VAL A 73 0.80 -2.27 14.66
CA VAL A 73 -0.41 -2.40 13.85
C VAL A 73 -0.55 -3.82 13.31
N CYS A 74 0.51 -4.39 12.73
CA CYS A 74 0.54 -5.72 12.13
C CYS A 74 0.14 -6.82 13.13
N LEU A 75 0.58 -6.73 14.38
CA LEU A 75 0.17 -7.67 15.44
C LEU A 75 -1.32 -7.56 15.75
N ALA A 76 -1.87 -6.34 15.85
CA ALA A 76 -3.31 -6.13 15.99
C ALA A 76 -4.07 -6.64 14.74
N TYR A 77 -3.57 -6.33 13.56
CA TYR A 77 -4.16 -6.68 12.28
C TYR A 77 -4.20 -8.19 12.05
N SER A 78 -3.16 -8.91 12.48
CA SER A 78 -3.08 -10.36 12.42
C SER A 78 -4.16 -11.05 13.25
N GLU A 79 -4.50 -10.49 14.43
CA GLU A 79 -5.63 -10.98 15.22
C GLU A 79 -6.95 -10.74 14.49
N LEU A 80 -7.17 -9.55 13.94
CA LEU A 80 -8.37 -9.21 13.15
C LEU A 80 -8.55 -10.15 11.95
N ALA A 81 -7.49 -10.38 11.17
CA ALA A 81 -7.50 -11.25 9.99
C ALA A 81 -7.73 -12.72 10.35
N SER A 82 -7.21 -13.18 11.49
CA SER A 82 -7.45 -14.55 11.98
C SER A 82 -8.85 -14.73 12.56
N PHE A 83 -9.44 -13.65 13.10
CA PHE A 83 -10.74 -13.65 13.77
C PHE A 83 -11.89 -13.50 12.78
N LEU A 84 -11.75 -12.60 11.80
CA LEU A 84 -12.69 -12.33 10.71
C LEU A 84 -12.01 -12.66 9.37
N PRO A 85 -11.92 -13.95 8.99
CA PRO A 85 -11.25 -14.39 7.77
C PRO A 85 -12.16 -14.19 6.53
N VAL A 86 -12.62 -12.96 6.35
CA VAL A 86 -13.54 -12.55 5.27
C VAL A 86 -12.87 -11.51 4.40
N SER A 87 -13.21 -11.51 3.11
CA SER A 87 -12.68 -10.55 2.15
C SER A 87 -13.27 -9.16 2.41
N GLY A 88 -12.39 -8.16 2.57
CA GLY A 88 -12.79 -6.77 2.81
C GLY A 88 -11.86 -5.96 3.71
N SER A 89 -10.80 -6.57 4.27
CA SER A 89 -9.69 -5.85 4.93
C SER A 89 -10.21 -4.87 6.01
N SER A 90 -9.57 -3.71 6.16
CA SER A 90 -9.84 -2.70 7.20
C SER A 90 -11.29 -2.21 7.18
N TYR A 91 -11.92 -2.14 6.00
CA TYR A 91 -13.32 -1.75 5.84
C TYR A 91 -14.24 -2.68 6.65
N THR A 92 -14.09 -3.99 6.44
CA THR A 92 -14.94 -4.98 7.11
C THR A 92 -14.67 -5.04 8.61
N TYR A 93 -13.41 -4.89 9.03
CA TYR A 93 -13.07 -4.85 10.45
C TYR A 93 -13.71 -3.64 11.14
N ALA A 94 -13.59 -2.45 10.54
CA ALA A 94 -14.21 -1.25 11.06
C ALA A 94 -15.75 -1.34 11.09
N TYR A 95 -16.37 -1.95 10.07
CA TYR A 95 -17.82 -2.15 10.04
C TYR A 95 -18.28 -3.12 11.16
N ALA A 96 -17.52 -4.20 11.41
CA ALA A 96 -17.81 -5.14 12.48
C ALA A 96 -17.57 -4.54 13.88
N SER A 97 -16.53 -3.72 14.05
CA SER A 97 -16.11 -3.23 15.37
C SER A 97 -16.64 -1.86 15.73
N LEU A 98 -16.57 -0.88 14.82
CA LEU A 98 -16.88 0.53 15.08
C LEU A 98 -18.25 0.94 14.53
N GLY A 99 -18.77 0.20 13.55
CA GLY A 99 -20.10 0.41 12.95
C GLY A 99 -20.04 1.05 11.56
N GLU A 100 -21.21 1.24 10.95
CA GLU A 100 -21.38 1.63 9.55
C GLU A 100 -20.64 2.91 9.15
N ILE A 101 -20.74 3.99 9.94
CA ILE A 101 -20.08 5.26 9.60
C ILE A 101 -18.55 5.13 9.55
N PHE A 102 -17.95 4.38 10.48
CA PHE A 102 -16.52 4.14 10.51
C PHE A 102 -16.10 3.13 9.44
N GLY A 103 -16.93 2.11 9.19
CA GLY A 103 -16.78 1.23 8.02
C GLY A 103 -16.72 2.05 6.74
N TRP A 104 -17.69 2.92 6.49
CA TRP A 104 -17.70 3.83 5.35
C TRP A 104 -16.44 4.70 5.27
N TRP A 105 -16.08 5.37 6.36
CA TRP A 105 -14.93 6.28 6.35
C TRP A 105 -13.62 5.54 6.08
N VAL A 106 -13.43 4.37 6.68
CA VAL A 106 -12.28 3.51 6.37
C VAL A 106 -12.32 3.06 4.92
N GLY A 107 -13.45 2.57 4.41
CA GLY A 107 -13.59 2.18 3.00
C GLY A 107 -13.31 3.34 2.03
N TRP A 108 -13.79 4.54 2.33
CA TRP A 108 -13.52 5.75 1.57
C TRP A 108 -12.03 6.16 1.60
N SER A 109 -11.36 5.89 2.73
CA SER A 109 -9.91 6.09 2.88
C SER A 109 -9.12 5.03 2.10
N LEU A 110 -9.58 3.77 2.04
CA LEU A 110 -8.97 2.73 1.22
C LEU A 110 -9.07 3.04 -0.30
N ILE A 111 -10.16 3.68 -0.73
CA ILE A 111 -10.29 4.16 -2.12
C ILE A 111 -9.18 5.17 -2.44
N LEU A 112 -8.93 6.11 -1.53
CA LEU A 112 -7.85 7.09 -1.68
C LEU A 112 -6.49 6.39 -1.69
N GLU A 113 -6.23 5.58 -0.66
CA GLU A 113 -4.99 4.83 -0.48
C GLU A 113 -4.62 4.05 -1.75
N TYR A 114 -5.47 3.15 -2.21
CA TYR A 114 -5.09 2.29 -3.34
C TYR A 114 -5.05 3.06 -4.67
N SER A 115 -5.91 4.06 -4.91
CA SER A 115 -5.84 4.93 -6.10
C SER A 115 -4.51 5.69 -6.16
N VAL A 116 -4.24 6.41 -5.08
CA VAL A 116 -3.12 7.33 -4.99
C VAL A 116 -1.82 6.54 -4.83
N GLY A 117 -1.86 5.40 -4.16
CA GLY A 117 -0.78 4.43 -4.09
C GLY A 117 -0.43 3.85 -5.45
N ALA A 118 -1.41 3.36 -6.23
CA ALA A 118 -1.17 2.91 -7.60
C ALA A 118 -0.54 4.02 -8.47
N SER A 119 -0.99 5.27 -8.30
CA SER A 119 -0.43 6.44 -8.98
C SER A 119 1.03 6.72 -8.59
N ALA A 120 1.36 6.68 -7.29
CA ALA A 120 2.73 6.83 -6.80
C ALA A 120 3.65 5.74 -7.36
N VAL A 121 3.15 4.50 -7.41
CA VAL A 121 3.88 3.37 -7.96
C VAL A 121 4.12 3.52 -9.45
N ALA A 122 3.11 3.93 -10.22
CA ALA A 122 3.23 4.19 -11.65
C ALA A 122 4.20 5.34 -11.97
N GLY A 123 4.23 6.39 -11.13
CA GLY A 123 5.22 7.46 -11.24
C GLY A 123 6.65 6.94 -11.04
N GLY A 124 6.87 6.07 -10.04
CA GLY A 124 8.16 5.42 -9.83
C GLY A 124 8.53 4.46 -10.98
N TRP A 125 7.56 3.72 -11.51
CA TRP A 125 7.75 2.86 -12.68
C TRP A 125 8.21 3.67 -13.90
N SER A 126 7.55 4.81 -14.14
CA SER A 126 7.90 5.74 -15.23
C SER A 126 9.33 6.24 -15.11
N ALA A 127 9.76 6.62 -13.89
CA ALA A 127 11.11 7.08 -13.65
C ALA A 127 12.19 6.05 -14.03
N TYR A 128 12.01 4.79 -13.65
CA TYR A 128 12.90 3.70 -14.05
C TYR A 128 12.82 3.41 -15.56
N PHE A 129 11.62 3.41 -16.14
CA PHE A 129 11.43 3.18 -17.56
C PHE A 129 12.13 4.23 -18.42
N VAL A 130 11.95 5.52 -18.10
CA VAL A 130 12.62 6.63 -18.78
C VAL A 130 14.13 6.56 -18.59
N GLY A 131 14.61 6.22 -17.38
CA GLY A 131 16.04 6.02 -17.12
C GLY A 131 16.67 4.96 -18.02
N ILE A 132 16.01 3.81 -18.19
CA ILE A 132 16.50 2.74 -19.07
C ILE A 132 16.48 3.18 -20.54
N LEU A 133 15.43 3.87 -20.99
CA LEU A 133 15.37 4.39 -22.36
C LEU A 133 16.54 5.34 -22.64
N HIS A 134 16.82 6.26 -21.71
CA HIS A 134 17.97 7.16 -21.78
C HIS A 134 19.29 6.37 -21.85
N SER A 135 19.48 5.33 -21.02
CA SER A 135 20.66 4.45 -21.11
C SER A 135 20.80 3.71 -22.45
N CYS A 136 19.69 3.46 -23.15
CA CYS A 136 19.68 2.90 -24.50
C CYS A 136 19.85 3.97 -25.61
N GLY A 137 20.06 5.24 -25.26
CA GLY A 137 20.18 6.36 -26.20
C GLY A 137 18.85 6.88 -26.74
N ILE A 138 17.74 6.56 -26.08
CA ILE A 138 16.39 7.03 -26.44
C ILE A 138 15.97 8.12 -25.46
N ASP A 139 16.11 9.38 -25.88
CA ASP A 139 15.69 10.54 -25.10
C ASP A 139 14.23 10.91 -25.39
N LEU A 140 13.38 10.73 -24.39
CA LEU A 140 12.00 11.21 -24.44
C LEU A 140 11.93 12.67 -23.96
N PRO A 141 11.14 13.52 -24.63
CA PRO A 141 11.04 14.93 -24.25
C PRO A 141 10.45 15.07 -22.84
N LYS A 142 11.04 15.95 -22.03
CA LYS A 142 10.59 16.23 -20.65
C LYS A 142 9.09 16.56 -20.55
N ALA A 143 8.54 17.18 -21.60
CA ALA A 143 7.12 17.46 -21.71
C ALA A 143 6.22 16.20 -21.56
N LEU A 144 6.70 15.02 -21.96
CA LEU A 144 5.95 13.76 -21.91
C LEU A 144 6.38 12.82 -20.78
N THR A 145 7.42 13.15 -20.02
CA THR A 145 7.96 12.26 -18.97
C THR A 145 7.83 12.85 -17.57
N ALA A 146 7.48 14.13 -17.45
CA ALA A 146 7.31 14.82 -16.18
C ALA A 146 5.91 15.44 -16.06
N VAL A 147 5.44 15.57 -14.82
CA VAL A 147 4.17 16.26 -14.52
C VAL A 147 4.36 17.79 -14.60
N PRO A 148 3.27 18.60 -14.67
CA PRO A 148 3.35 20.06 -14.72
C PRO A 148 4.18 20.69 -13.60
N ALA A 149 4.04 20.20 -12.37
CA ALA A 149 4.80 20.74 -11.23
C ALA A 149 6.32 20.53 -11.35
N ASP A 150 6.75 19.51 -12.11
CA ASP A 150 8.16 19.17 -12.34
C ASP A 150 8.67 19.74 -13.69
N GLY A 151 7.85 20.54 -14.38
CA GLY A 151 8.18 21.22 -15.64
C GLY A 151 7.90 20.41 -16.92
N GLY A 152 7.11 19.34 -16.84
CA GLY A 152 6.55 18.65 -18.01
C GLY A 152 5.11 19.07 -18.32
N LEU A 153 4.43 18.37 -19.22
CA LEU A 153 2.98 18.54 -19.47
C LEU A 153 2.19 17.38 -18.86
N ILE A 154 2.72 16.16 -18.99
CA ILE A 154 2.09 14.93 -18.52
C ILE A 154 3.16 13.86 -18.34
N ASN A 155 3.06 13.04 -17.29
CA ASN A 155 3.87 11.83 -17.15
C ASN A 155 3.23 10.68 -17.96
N LEU A 156 3.47 10.68 -19.28
CA LEU A 156 2.85 9.74 -20.21
C LEU A 156 3.23 8.27 -19.94
N PRO A 157 4.48 7.90 -19.63
CA PRO A 157 4.80 6.50 -19.33
C PRO A 157 4.06 5.98 -18.09
N ALA A 158 3.87 6.82 -17.07
CA ALA A 158 3.08 6.46 -15.88
C ALA A 158 1.59 6.22 -16.24
N VAL A 159 1.02 7.07 -17.09
CA VAL A 159 -0.35 6.89 -17.62
C VAL A 159 -0.47 5.57 -18.38
N LEU A 160 0.51 5.27 -19.26
CA LEU A 160 0.49 4.07 -20.09
C LEU A 160 0.52 2.80 -19.26
N ILE A 161 1.38 2.70 -18.24
CA ILE A 161 1.42 1.50 -17.38
C ILE A 161 0.10 1.31 -16.61
N VAL A 162 -0.55 2.39 -16.16
CA VAL A 162 -1.86 2.30 -15.51
C VAL A 162 -2.93 1.82 -16.49
N VAL A 163 -2.96 2.36 -17.71
CA VAL A 163 -3.92 1.92 -18.75
C VAL A 163 -3.72 0.45 -19.11
N LEU A 164 -2.46 0.02 -19.27
CA LEU A 164 -2.11 -1.38 -19.54
C LEU A 164 -2.54 -2.28 -18.37
N ALA A 165 -2.22 -1.90 -17.13
CA ALA A 165 -2.61 -2.65 -15.94
C ALA A 165 -4.14 -2.76 -15.81
N THR A 166 -4.87 -1.66 -16.06
CA THR A 166 -6.33 -1.65 -16.09
C THR A 166 -6.88 -2.55 -17.18
N ALA A 167 -6.33 -2.52 -18.39
CA ALA A 167 -6.78 -3.39 -19.48
C ALA A 167 -6.58 -4.88 -19.13
N LEU A 168 -5.43 -5.24 -18.56
CA LEU A 168 -5.15 -6.60 -18.09
C LEU A 168 -6.15 -7.06 -17.02
N LEU A 169 -6.47 -6.19 -16.06
CA LEU A 169 -7.44 -6.48 -14.99
C LEU A 169 -8.88 -6.57 -15.52
N VAL A 170 -9.25 -5.81 -16.54
CA VAL A 170 -10.57 -5.91 -17.21
C VAL A 170 -10.70 -7.24 -17.96
N ILE A 171 -9.68 -7.62 -18.73
CA ILE A 171 -9.65 -8.90 -19.47
C ILE A 171 -9.67 -10.09 -18.51
N GLY A 172 -9.27 -9.88 -17.26
CA GLY A 172 -9.26 -10.93 -16.26
C GLY A 172 -8.18 -11.95 -16.57
N VAL A 173 -6.95 -11.47 -16.79
CA VAL A 173 -5.80 -12.35 -16.71
C VAL A 173 -5.79 -12.91 -15.29
N ARG A 174 -6.27 -14.16 -15.15
CA ARG A 174 -5.97 -14.96 -13.98
C ARG A 174 -4.47 -15.17 -14.01
N GLU A 175 -3.74 -14.26 -13.38
CA GLU A 175 -2.35 -14.45 -13.07
C GLU A 175 -2.25 -15.82 -12.41
N SER A 176 -1.58 -16.75 -13.09
CA SER A 176 -1.24 -18.01 -12.46
C SER A 176 -0.42 -17.65 -11.23
N ALA A 177 -0.75 -18.20 -10.05
CA ALA A 177 0.01 -17.97 -8.83
C ALA A 177 1.53 -18.22 -9.03
N HIS A 178 1.90 -18.99 -10.06
CA HIS A 178 3.26 -19.15 -10.55
C HIS A 178 3.89 -17.88 -11.14
N VAL A 179 3.18 -17.10 -11.96
CA VAL A 179 3.70 -15.86 -12.56
C VAL A 179 3.98 -14.82 -11.49
N ASN A 180 3.02 -14.61 -10.57
CA ASN A 180 3.22 -13.69 -9.45
C ASN A 180 4.42 -14.10 -8.59
N ARG A 181 4.55 -15.40 -8.30
CA ARG A 181 5.70 -15.97 -7.57
C ARG A 181 7.03 -15.68 -8.26
N ILE A 182 7.11 -15.86 -9.59
CA ILE A 182 8.32 -15.55 -10.37
C ILE A 182 8.66 -14.07 -10.26
N LEU A 183 7.67 -13.17 -10.40
CA LEU A 183 7.92 -11.72 -10.32
C LEU A 183 8.35 -11.27 -8.93
N VAL A 184 7.85 -11.93 -7.87
CA VAL A 184 8.34 -11.72 -6.50
C VAL A 184 9.80 -12.17 -6.35
N TYR A 185 10.18 -13.31 -6.93
CA TYR A 185 11.59 -13.73 -6.90
C TYR A 185 12.49 -12.78 -7.70
N VAL A 186 12.03 -12.26 -8.84
CA VAL A 186 12.77 -11.27 -9.62
C VAL A 186 13.03 -10.01 -8.78
N LYS A 187 12.01 -9.43 -8.14
CA LYS A 187 12.22 -8.22 -7.31
C LYS A 187 13.12 -8.46 -6.10
N ILE A 188 12.99 -9.61 -5.42
CA ILE A 188 13.85 -9.93 -4.27
C ILE A 188 15.29 -10.15 -4.74
N GLY A 189 15.49 -10.92 -5.82
CA GLY A 189 16.79 -11.13 -6.43
C GLY A 189 17.43 -9.82 -6.89
N THR A 190 16.64 -8.89 -7.41
CA THR A 190 17.08 -7.53 -7.79
C THR A 190 17.64 -6.76 -6.59
N ILE A 191 16.96 -6.81 -5.44
CA ILE A 191 17.43 -6.17 -4.21
C ILE A 191 18.74 -6.81 -3.72
N PHE A 192 18.81 -8.15 -3.69
CA PHE A 192 20.03 -8.83 -3.28
C PHE A 192 21.20 -8.54 -4.23
N LEU A 193 20.95 -8.48 -5.53
CA LEU A 193 21.95 -8.10 -6.53
C LEU A 193 22.44 -6.67 -6.28
N PHE A 194 21.52 -5.72 -6.07
CA PHE A 194 21.88 -4.35 -5.73
C PHE A 194 22.76 -4.31 -4.48
N LEU A 195 22.35 -4.96 -3.39
CA LEU A 195 23.11 -5.01 -2.14
C LEU A 195 24.49 -5.64 -2.34
N PHE A 196 24.58 -6.73 -3.10
CA PHE A 196 25.84 -7.41 -3.39
C PHE A 196 26.83 -6.53 -4.18
N LEU A 197 26.33 -5.75 -5.15
CA LEU A 197 27.16 -4.87 -5.97
C LEU A 197 27.53 -3.57 -5.24
N ALA A 198 26.60 -3.00 -4.47
CA ALA A 198 26.77 -1.72 -3.79
C ALA A 198 27.56 -1.85 -2.47
N ALA A 199 27.32 -2.88 -1.67
CA ALA A 199 27.89 -3.00 -0.32
C ALA A 199 29.44 -2.92 -0.26
N PRO A 200 30.20 -3.51 -1.20
CA PRO A 200 31.67 -3.38 -1.20
C PRO A 200 32.18 -1.95 -1.41
N HIS A 201 31.34 -1.05 -1.92
CA HIS A 201 31.68 0.34 -2.23
C HIS A 201 31.18 1.33 -1.17
N ILE A 202 30.71 0.84 -0.02
CA ILE A 202 30.26 1.70 1.08
C ILE A 202 31.47 2.43 1.67
N GLU A 203 31.41 3.76 1.66
CA GLU A 203 32.34 4.63 2.35
C GLU A 203 31.67 5.21 3.60
N PRO A 204 32.07 4.81 4.82
CA PRO A 204 31.44 5.28 6.06
C PRO A 204 31.47 6.80 6.26
N MET A 205 32.34 7.51 5.52
CA MET A 205 32.42 8.98 5.51
C MET A 205 31.16 9.61 4.91
N ASN A 206 30.46 8.92 4.00
CA ASN A 206 29.17 9.39 3.47
C ASN A 206 28.06 9.39 4.52
N TRP A 207 28.25 8.69 5.66
CA TRP A 207 27.35 8.76 6.80
C TRP A 207 27.64 9.93 7.76
N GLN A 208 28.59 10.81 7.44
CA GLN A 208 28.91 11.99 8.23
C GLN A 208 28.51 13.28 7.48
N PRO A 209 27.67 14.16 8.07
CA PRO A 209 26.97 13.99 9.34
C PRO A 209 25.82 12.97 9.22
N PHE A 210 25.56 12.18 10.28
CA PHE A 210 24.51 11.15 10.24
C PHE A 210 23.10 11.74 10.26
N LEU A 211 22.90 12.82 11.03
CA LEU A 211 21.62 13.54 11.16
C LEU A 211 21.75 14.98 10.64
N PRO A 212 21.96 15.20 9.32
CA PRO A 212 22.12 16.55 8.77
C PRO A 212 20.90 17.44 9.02
N TYR A 213 19.71 16.83 9.11
CA TYR A 213 18.43 17.50 9.36
C TYR A 213 17.93 17.32 10.81
N GLY A 214 18.78 16.80 11.70
CA GLY A 214 18.40 16.49 13.08
C GLY A 214 17.32 15.42 13.21
N ILE A 215 16.79 15.24 14.41
CA ILE A 215 15.75 14.24 14.69
C ILE A 215 14.40 14.57 14.03
N HIS A 216 14.10 15.85 13.84
CA HIS A 216 12.90 16.29 13.13
C HIS A 216 12.90 15.80 11.67
N GLY A 217 14.06 15.84 11.00
CA GLY A 217 14.21 15.27 9.66
C GLY A 217 13.95 13.75 9.61
N VAL A 218 14.32 13.01 10.67
CA VAL A 218 14.03 11.59 10.80
C VAL A 218 12.52 11.34 10.89
N PHE A 219 11.79 12.13 11.67
CA PHE A 219 10.33 11.98 11.80
C PHE A 219 9.59 12.38 10.51
N ALA A 220 9.96 13.50 9.89
CA ALA A 220 9.41 13.89 8.58
C ALA A 220 9.70 12.82 7.50
N GLY A 221 10.93 12.29 7.48
CA GLY A 221 11.30 11.17 6.59
C GLY A 221 10.50 9.90 6.87
N THR A 222 10.10 9.67 8.14
CA THR A 222 9.25 8.53 8.53
C THR A 222 7.86 8.65 7.92
N ALA A 223 7.26 9.84 7.89
CA ALA A 223 5.94 10.07 7.30
C ALA A 223 5.92 9.79 5.78
N VAL A 224 6.95 10.26 5.06
CA VAL A 224 7.10 9.98 3.63
C VAL A 224 7.35 8.50 3.36
N LEU A 225 8.25 7.87 4.13
CA LEU A 225 8.61 6.47 3.95
C LEU A 225 7.61 5.48 4.53
N PHE A 226 6.61 5.94 5.30
CA PHE A 226 5.52 5.08 5.74
C PHE A 226 4.85 4.40 4.54
N PHE A 227 4.85 5.09 3.39
CA PHE A 227 4.45 4.56 2.09
C PHE A 227 5.12 3.22 1.74
N ALA A 228 6.39 3.04 2.07
CA ALA A 228 7.15 1.84 1.73
C ALA A 228 6.62 0.58 2.45
N TYR A 229 5.94 0.74 3.59
CA TYR A 229 5.41 -0.36 4.38
C TYR A 229 3.94 -0.67 4.11
N LEU A 230 3.28 0.08 3.22
CA LEU A 230 1.88 -0.11 2.91
C LEU A 230 1.64 -1.41 2.15
N GLY A 231 0.47 -2.02 2.35
CA GLY A 231 0.02 -3.19 1.59
C GLY A 231 -0.01 -4.52 2.34
N PHE A 232 0.48 -4.60 3.58
CA PHE A 232 0.29 -5.82 4.38
C PHE A 232 -1.19 -6.03 4.76
N ASP A 233 -1.97 -4.96 4.84
CA ASP A 233 -3.42 -4.97 5.04
C ASP A 233 -4.15 -5.53 3.81
N ALA A 234 -3.61 -5.32 2.60
CA ALA A 234 -4.16 -5.92 1.38
C ALA A 234 -4.07 -7.45 1.41
N LEU A 235 -3.15 -8.03 2.20
CA LEU A 235 -3.06 -9.48 2.40
C LEU A 235 -4.31 -10.05 3.06
N ALA A 236 -5.01 -9.28 3.91
CA ALA A 236 -6.27 -9.70 4.51
C ALA A 236 -7.35 -10.01 3.47
N THR A 237 -7.27 -9.44 2.26
CA THR A 237 -8.20 -9.75 1.16
C THR A 237 -8.03 -11.17 0.62
N ALA A 238 -6.88 -11.81 0.86
CA ALA A 238 -6.62 -13.19 0.46
C ALA A 238 -7.09 -14.22 1.50
N ALA A 239 -7.65 -13.78 2.64
CA ALA A 239 -8.05 -14.68 3.73
C ALA A 239 -9.02 -15.78 3.29
N GLU A 240 -9.92 -15.50 2.35
CA GLU A 240 -10.88 -16.49 1.82
C GLU A 240 -10.22 -17.56 0.92
N GLU A 241 -9.08 -17.23 0.32
CA GLU A 241 -8.30 -18.08 -0.59
C GLU A 241 -7.19 -18.87 0.17
N THR A 242 -7.05 -18.62 1.47
CA THR A 242 -6.05 -19.24 2.36
C THR A 242 -6.56 -20.56 2.96
N LYS A 243 -5.68 -21.57 2.98
CA LYS A 243 -5.97 -22.92 3.50
C LYS A 243 -6.32 -22.90 4.98
N ASN A 244 -5.45 -22.31 5.81
CA ASN A 244 -5.70 -22.14 7.24
C ASN A 244 -5.54 -20.66 7.64
N PRO A 245 -6.55 -19.81 7.40
CA PRO A 245 -6.45 -18.36 7.63
C PRO A 245 -6.10 -18.00 9.07
N LYS A 246 -6.47 -18.85 10.03
CA LYS A 246 -6.21 -18.66 11.47
C LYS A 246 -4.72 -18.61 11.82
N HIS A 247 -3.88 -19.30 11.04
CA HIS A 247 -2.46 -19.48 11.31
C HIS A 247 -1.60 -18.91 10.18
N ASP A 248 -1.99 -19.14 8.93
CA ASP A 248 -1.21 -18.76 7.76
C ASP A 248 -1.22 -17.24 7.53
N MET A 249 -2.33 -16.56 7.84
CA MET A 249 -2.42 -15.09 7.67
C MET A 249 -1.49 -14.35 8.63
N PRO A 250 -1.51 -14.60 9.96
CA PRO A 250 -0.55 -13.99 10.88
C PRO A 250 0.91 -14.20 10.47
N ILE A 251 1.29 -15.43 10.12
CA ILE A 251 2.67 -15.73 9.69
C ILE A 251 3.00 -14.96 8.42
N GLY A 252 2.11 -15.01 7.42
CA GLY A 252 2.27 -14.31 6.16
C GLY A 252 2.53 -12.81 6.33
N ILE A 253 1.67 -12.13 7.09
CA ILE A 253 1.71 -10.68 7.31
C ILE A 253 2.97 -10.29 8.11
N ILE A 254 3.25 -10.96 9.23
CA ILE A 254 4.39 -10.63 10.11
C ILE A 254 5.71 -10.93 9.40
N SER A 255 5.84 -12.08 8.73
CA SER A 255 7.07 -12.44 8.00
C SER A 255 7.33 -11.49 6.83
N ALA A 256 6.30 -11.08 6.08
CA ALA A 256 6.47 -10.11 5.00
C ALA A 256 6.98 -8.78 5.52
N LEU A 257 6.39 -8.25 6.61
CA LEU A 257 6.83 -7.02 7.25
C LEU A 257 8.29 -7.11 7.71
N ALA A 258 8.64 -8.17 8.44
CA ALA A 258 10.00 -8.34 8.98
C ALA A 258 11.07 -8.42 7.88
N ILE A 259 10.81 -9.18 6.81
CA ILE A 259 11.72 -9.31 5.67
C ILE A 259 11.87 -7.95 4.96
N CYS A 260 10.76 -7.25 4.68
CA CYS A 260 10.81 -5.92 4.07
C CYS A 260 11.61 -4.93 4.92
N THR A 261 11.40 -4.89 6.24
CA THR A 261 12.14 -4.00 7.14
C THR A 261 13.65 -4.20 7.03
N VAL A 262 14.12 -5.45 7.07
CA VAL A 262 15.56 -5.75 6.96
C VAL A 262 16.11 -5.29 5.62
N LEU A 263 15.42 -5.60 4.52
CA LEU A 263 15.83 -5.19 3.18
C LEU A 263 15.84 -3.67 3.02
N TYR A 264 14.86 -2.96 3.58
CA TYR A 264 14.73 -1.51 3.47
C TYR A 264 15.86 -0.79 4.18
N ILE A 265 16.16 -1.19 5.41
CA ILE A 265 17.29 -0.62 6.17
C ILE A 265 18.61 -0.92 5.45
N ALA A 266 18.80 -2.15 4.95
CA ALA A 266 20.01 -2.53 4.22
C ALA A 266 20.20 -1.73 2.94
N VAL A 267 19.14 -1.55 2.13
CA VAL A 267 19.20 -0.76 0.89
C VAL A 267 19.45 0.71 1.21
N CYS A 268 18.77 1.28 2.21
CA CYS A 268 19.01 2.65 2.65
C CYS A 268 20.47 2.86 3.10
N ALA A 269 21.01 1.93 3.88
CA ALA A 269 22.40 1.97 4.34
C ALA A 269 23.38 1.91 3.15
N ALA A 270 23.15 0.99 2.20
CA ALA A 270 23.98 0.88 1.00
C ALA A 270 23.91 2.13 0.12
N MET A 271 22.71 2.66 -0.15
CA MET A 271 22.54 3.86 -0.98
C MET A 271 23.25 5.08 -0.38
N THR A 272 23.01 5.35 0.91
CA THR A 272 23.62 6.51 1.61
C THR A 272 25.08 6.31 1.97
N GLY A 273 25.55 5.06 1.99
CA GLY A 273 26.95 4.72 2.23
C GLY A 273 27.81 4.81 0.97
N VAL A 274 27.26 4.48 -0.20
CA VAL A 274 27.97 4.56 -1.49
C VAL A 274 27.93 5.98 -2.06
N VAL A 275 26.80 6.66 -1.96
CA VAL A 275 26.59 7.98 -2.57
C VAL A 275 26.27 9.01 -1.49
N PRO A 276 26.92 10.20 -1.50
CA PRO A 276 26.55 11.31 -0.63
C PRO A 276 25.06 11.65 -0.75
N TYR A 277 24.35 11.71 0.39
CA TYR A 277 22.90 11.83 0.40
C TYR A 277 22.29 12.96 -0.46
N PRO A 278 22.92 14.15 -0.66
CA PRO A 278 22.33 15.20 -1.50
C PRO A 278 22.21 14.80 -2.99
N MET A 279 23.03 13.84 -3.44
CA MET A 279 23.03 13.35 -4.82
C MET A 279 21.98 12.26 -5.07
N LEU A 280 21.29 11.79 -4.02
CA LEU A 280 20.30 10.71 -4.14
C LEU A 280 18.91 11.19 -4.60
N ASP A 281 18.69 12.50 -4.76
CA ASP A 281 17.44 13.07 -5.32
C ASP A 281 17.39 12.87 -6.84
N THR A 282 17.29 11.61 -7.25
CA THR A 282 17.20 11.18 -8.65
C THR A 282 15.91 10.40 -8.89
N ALA A 283 15.55 10.27 -10.16
CA ALA A 283 14.34 9.57 -10.56
C ALA A 283 14.42 8.05 -10.26
N ALA A 284 15.62 7.45 -10.40
CA ALA A 284 15.87 6.03 -10.17
C ALA A 284 17.12 5.80 -9.26
N PRO A 285 17.03 6.11 -7.96
CA PRO A 285 18.18 6.12 -7.04
C PRO A 285 18.97 4.81 -6.94
N ALA A 286 18.29 3.65 -6.94
CA ALA A 286 19.00 2.37 -6.84
C ALA A 286 19.85 2.08 -8.08
N SER A 287 19.35 2.41 -9.27
CA SER A 287 20.12 2.35 -10.52
C SER A 287 21.24 3.40 -10.53
N PHE A 288 20.94 4.62 -10.10
CA PHE A 288 21.91 5.71 -10.02
C PHE A 288 23.12 5.36 -9.14
N VAL A 289 22.91 4.73 -7.99
CA VAL A 289 24.00 4.30 -7.10
C VAL A 289 24.98 3.36 -7.81
N LEU A 290 24.48 2.42 -8.61
CA LEU A 290 25.35 1.50 -9.37
C LEU A 290 26.03 2.20 -10.56
N GLU A 291 25.35 3.15 -11.19
CA GLU A 291 25.95 3.98 -12.24
C GLU A 291 27.06 4.90 -11.70
N TYR A 292 26.86 5.47 -10.52
CA TYR A 292 27.82 6.34 -9.83
C TYR A 292 29.17 5.63 -9.60
N ILE A 293 29.14 4.32 -9.29
CA ILE A 293 30.34 3.48 -9.11
C ILE A 293 30.82 2.82 -10.42
N GLY A 294 30.28 3.22 -11.58
CA GLY A 294 30.68 2.72 -12.90
C GLY A 294 30.12 1.34 -13.29
N LEU A 295 29.21 0.77 -12.51
CA LEU A 295 28.58 -0.53 -12.78
C LEU A 295 27.32 -0.38 -13.65
N HIS A 296 27.49 0.09 -14.90
CA HIS A 296 26.37 0.34 -15.82
C HIS A 296 25.51 -0.91 -16.11
N LEU A 297 26.12 -2.09 -16.27
CA LEU A 297 25.37 -3.34 -16.45
C LEU A 297 24.56 -3.70 -15.20
N GLY A 298 25.14 -3.48 -14.01
CA GLY A 298 24.45 -3.66 -12.74
C GLY A 298 23.25 -2.73 -12.62
N SER A 299 23.43 -1.45 -12.96
CA SER A 299 22.37 -0.44 -13.00
C SER A 299 21.22 -0.84 -13.94
N ALA A 300 21.54 -1.34 -15.14
CA ALA A 300 20.54 -1.78 -16.12
C ALA A 300 19.74 -3.01 -15.66
N ILE A 301 20.41 -4.02 -15.09
CA ILE A 301 19.74 -5.21 -14.55
C ILE A 301 18.86 -4.83 -13.36
N VAL A 302 19.37 -4.00 -12.44
CA VAL A 302 18.61 -3.55 -11.28
C VAL A 302 17.41 -2.70 -11.69
N GLY A 303 17.59 -1.80 -12.65
CA GLY A 303 16.51 -0.97 -13.18
C GLY A 303 15.43 -1.81 -13.87
N THR A 304 15.82 -2.80 -14.66
CA THR A 304 14.86 -3.73 -15.30
C THR A 304 14.09 -4.53 -14.27
N GLY A 305 14.78 -5.06 -13.25
CA GLY A 305 14.16 -5.76 -12.14
C GLY A 305 13.19 -4.88 -11.34
N ALA A 306 13.52 -3.60 -11.15
CA ALA A 306 12.64 -2.62 -10.53
C ALA A 306 11.38 -2.38 -11.38
N ILE A 307 11.48 -2.23 -12.70
CA ILE A 307 10.32 -2.10 -13.61
C ILE A 307 9.39 -3.31 -13.47
N CYS A 308 9.92 -4.53 -13.54
CA CYS A 308 9.12 -5.75 -13.36
C CYS A 308 8.44 -5.77 -11.99
N GLY A 309 9.16 -5.43 -10.92
CA GLY A 309 8.63 -5.36 -9.56
C GLY A 309 7.53 -4.31 -9.42
N LEU A 310 7.74 -3.10 -9.92
CA LEU A 310 6.80 -1.99 -9.83
C LEU A 310 5.52 -2.26 -10.64
N SER A 311 5.62 -2.89 -11.82
CA SER A 311 4.43 -3.32 -12.59
C SER A 311 3.50 -4.21 -11.78
N THR A 312 4.04 -5.16 -11.00
CA THR A 312 3.21 -6.02 -10.14
C THR A 312 2.52 -5.25 -9.02
N VAL A 313 3.16 -4.22 -8.49
CA VAL A 313 2.58 -3.40 -7.42
C VAL A 313 1.44 -2.53 -7.98
N VAL A 314 1.59 -1.95 -9.19
CA VAL A 314 0.49 -1.22 -9.85
C VAL A 314 -0.73 -2.12 -10.04
N LEU A 315 -0.52 -3.33 -10.59
CA LEU A 315 -1.58 -4.32 -10.76
C LEU A 315 -2.23 -4.70 -9.41
N GLY A 316 -1.42 -4.96 -8.39
CA GLY A 316 -1.88 -5.33 -7.06
C GLY A 316 -2.73 -4.25 -6.38
N MET A 317 -2.31 -2.99 -6.47
CA MET A 317 -3.04 -1.85 -5.88
C MET A 317 -4.37 -1.60 -6.59
N LEU A 318 -4.38 -1.58 -7.93
CA LEU A 318 -5.61 -1.44 -8.73
C LEU A 318 -6.59 -2.59 -8.46
N PHE A 319 -6.07 -3.81 -8.31
CA PHE A 319 -6.86 -4.98 -7.97
C PHE A 319 -7.48 -4.88 -6.57
N ALA A 320 -6.68 -4.56 -5.54
CA ALA A 320 -7.14 -4.40 -4.17
C ALA A 320 -8.25 -3.33 -4.07
N GLN A 321 -8.07 -2.21 -4.76
CA GLN A 321 -9.05 -1.15 -4.83
C GLN A 321 -10.38 -1.60 -5.43
N SER A 322 -10.32 -2.36 -6.54
CA SER A 322 -11.52 -2.86 -7.21
C SER A 322 -12.34 -3.77 -6.28
N ARG A 323 -11.67 -4.60 -5.48
CA ARG A 323 -12.31 -5.47 -4.48
C ARG A 323 -12.92 -4.68 -3.33
N ALA A 324 -12.23 -3.67 -2.82
CA ALA A 324 -12.75 -2.81 -1.75
C ALA A 324 -14.05 -2.10 -2.20
N LEU A 325 -14.03 -1.47 -3.38
CA LEU A 325 -15.22 -0.82 -3.96
C LEU A 325 -16.35 -1.79 -4.27
N TYR A 326 -16.01 -3.00 -4.72
CA TYR A 326 -17.00 -4.06 -4.96
C TYR A 326 -17.71 -4.44 -3.65
N SER A 327 -16.98 -4.61 -2.55
CA SER A 327 -17.55 -4.90 -1.23
C SER A 327 -18.42 -3.75 -0.70
N MET A 328 -17.98 -2.49 -0.86
CA MET A 328 -18.77 -1.32 -0.46
C MET A 328 -20.05 -1.15 -1.31
N SER A 329 -19.97 -1.45 -2.61
CA SER A 329 -21.13 -1.42 -3.52
C SER A 329 -22.10 -2.53 -3.18
N ARG A 330 -21.61 -3.74 -2.89
CA ARG A 330 -22.43 -4.88 -2.43
C ARG A 330 -23.22 -4.52 -1.17
N ASP A 331 -22.61 -3.81 -0.22
CA ASP A 331 -23.26 -3.43 1.03
C ASP A 331 -24.21 -2.22 0.86
N GLY A 332 -24.37 -1.70 -0.36
CA GLY A 332 -25.30 -0.62 -0.73
C GLY A 332 -24.79 0.79 -0.41
N LEU A 333 -23.53 0.92 0.04
CA LEU A 333 -22.95 2.21 0.40
C LEU A 333 -22.46 3.00 -0.83
N MET A 334 -22.17 2.30 -1.93
CA MET A 334 -21.84 2.86 -3.24
C MET A 334 -22.88 2.45 -4.29
N PRO A 335 -22.98 3.15 -5.44
CA PRO A 335 -23.95 2.81 -6.49
C PRO A 335 -23.86 1.34 -6.93
N MET A 336 -24.98 0.62 -6.84
CA MET A 336 -25.08 -0.80 -7.24
C MET A 336 -24.74 -1.06 -8.71
N SER A 337 -24.74 -0.04 -9.56
CA SER A 337 -24.25 -0.16 -10.95
C SER A 337 -22.78 -0.56 -11.04
N LEU A 338 -21.97 -0.21 -10.04
CA LEU A 338 -20.56 -0.58 -9.93
C LEU A 338 -20.37 -2.07 -9.59
N TYR A 339 -21.38 -2.73 -9.01
CA TYR A 339 -21.34 -4.16 -8.67
C TYR A 339 -21.34 -5.11 -9.89
N LYS A 340 -21.53 -4.59 -11.12
CA LYS A 340 -21.63 -5.43 -12.33
C LYS A 340 -20.30 -6.11 -12.68
N VAL A 341 -20.39 -7.41 -12.96
CA VAL A 341 -19.28 -8.22 -13.47
C VAL A 341 -19.40 -8.41 -14.98
N HIS A 342 -18.25 -8.54 -15.66
CA HIS A 342 -18.19 -8.75 -17.11
C HIS A 342 -18.73 -10.15 -17.46
N PRO A 343 -19.63 -10.31 -18.45
CA PRO A 343 -20.26 -11.59 -18.75
C PRO A 343 -19.27 -12.68 -19.19
N LYS A 344 -18.23 -12.31 -19.96
CA LYS A 344 -17.17 -13.22 -20.41
C LYS A 344 -16.06 -13.43 -19.36
N PHE A 345 -15.47 -12.34 -18.86
CA PHE A 345 -14.27 -12.38 -17.99
C PHE A 345 -14.58 -12.52 -16.50
N HIS A 346 -15.82 -12.33 -16.08
CA HIS A 346 -16.25 -12.39 -14.67
C HIS A 346 -15.50 -11.42 -13.74
N THR A 347 -15.01 -10.30 -14.28
CA THR A 347 -14.29 -9.23 -13.58
C THR A 347 -15.18 -8.01 -13.35
N PRO A 348 -14.95 -7.21 -12.30
CA PRO A 348 -15.68 -5.96 -12.04
C PRO A 348 -15.22 -4.82 -12.97
N TYR A 349 -15.46 -4.98 -14.28
CA TYR A 349 -14.86 -4.14 -15.33
C TYR A 349 -15.23 -2.65 -15.24
N ILE A 350 -16.45 -2.31 -14.80
CA ILE A 350 -16.87 -0.90 -14.68
C ILE A 350 -16.02 -0.19 -13.61
N ILE A 351 -15.90 -0.83 -12.43
CA ILE A 351 -15.04 -0.34 -11.35
C ILE A 351 -13.61 -0.19 -11.84
N GLN A 352 -13.10 -1.19 -12.56
CA GLN A 352 -11.73 -1.20 -13.07
C GLN A 352 -11.45 -0.04 -14.05
N ILE A 353 -12.37 0.23 -14.97
CA ILE A 353 -12.24 1.31 -15.95
C ILE A 353 -12.32 2.68 -15.25
N VAL A 354 -13.31 2.89 -14.38
CA VAL A 354 -13.49 4.16 -13.67
C VAL A 354 -12.27 4.48 -12.81
N ILE A 355 -11.78 3.51 -12.03
CA ILE A 355 -10.55 3.66 -11.25
C ILE A 355 -9.37 3.91 -12.18
N GLY A 356 -9.20 3.09 -13.22
CA GLY A 356 -8.08 3.21 -14.14
C GLY A 356 -7.95 4.60 -14.74
N VAL A 357 -9.08 5.19 -15.15
CA VAL A 357 -9.12 6.58 -15.66
C VAL A 357 -8.73 7.58 -14.56
N ILE A 358 -9.28 7.45 -13.35
CA ILE A 358 -8.94 8.34 -12.23
C ILE A 358 -7.45 8.26 -11.89
N VAL A 359 -6.91 7.05 -11.75
CA VAL A 359 -5.48 6.82 -11.42
C VAL A 359 -4.58 7.29 -12.55
N ALA A 360 -4.95 7.08 -13.81
CA ALA A 360 -4.23 7.59 -14.97
C ALA A 360 -4.15 9.12 -14.94
N CYS A 361 -5.27 9.80 -14.64
CA CYS A 361 -5.26 11.25 -14.47
C CYS A 361 -4.37 11.69 -13.30
N ILE A 362 -4.49 11.05 -12.13
CA ILE A 362 -3.67 11.44 -10.97
C ILE A 362 -2.18 11.26 -11.28
N THR A 363 -1.77 10.12 -11.84
CA THR A 363 -0.34 9.83 -12.10
C THR A 363 0.24 10.68 -13.23
N GLY A 364 -0.59 11.06 -14.21
CA GLY A 364 -0.17 11.92 -15.31
C GLY A 364 0.12 13.37 -14.89
N PHE A 365 -0.55 13.86 -13.83
CA PHE A 365 -0.54 15.30 -13.49
C PHE A 365 -0.07 15.63 -12.07
N THR A 366 0.08 14.65 -11.18
CA THR A 366 0.40 14.90 -9.77
C THR A 366 1.80 14.38 -9.42
N PRO A 367 2.64 15.17 -8.74
CA PRO A 367 3.97 14.74 -8.31
C PRO A 367 3.95 13.53 -7.38
N ILE A 368 4.95 12.65 -7.54
CA ILE A 368 5.07 11.37 -6.82
C ILE A 368 5.08 11.52 -5.30
N HIS A 369 5.70 12.58 -4.77
CA HIS A 369 5.81 12.79 -3.33
C HIS A 369 4.47 13.16 -2.70
N ILE A 370 3.66 13.99 -3.37
CA ILE A 370 2.32 14.39 -2.89
C ILE A 370 1.41 13.17 -2.85
N VAL A 371 1.41 12.36 -3.91
CA VAL A 371 0.60 11.14 -3.96
C VAL A 371 1.06 10.12 -2.91
N ALA A 372 2.37 9.87 -2.78
CA ALA A 372 2.88 8.92 -1.78
C ALA A 372 2.49 9.33 -0.35
N GLU A 373 2.65 10.61 -0.01
CA GLU A 373 2.30 11.12 1.32
C GLU A 373 0.77 11.08 1.58
N THR A 374 -0.04 11.41 0.58
CA THR A 374 -1.51 11.33 0.67
C THR A 374 -2.00 9.89 0.80
N CYS A 375 -1.32 8.94 0.14
CA CYS A 375 -1.56 7.51 0.32
C CYS A 375 -1.32 7.10 1.78
N SER A 376 -0.18 7.48 2.37
CA SER A 376 0.13 7.22 3.78
C SER A 376 -0.95 7.76 4.72
N ALA A 377 -1.48 8.96 4.47
CA ALA A 377 -2.55 9.54 5.28
C ALA A 377 -3.80 8.64 5.35
N GLY A 378 -4.23 8.12 4.19
CA GLY A 378 -5.37 7.20 4.09
C GLY A 378 -5.16 5.91 4.87
N THR A 379 -3.99 5.29 4.72
CA THR A 379 -3.67 4.04 5.41
C THR A 379 -3.52 4.23 6.92
N ILE A 380 -2.84 5.30 7.35
CA ILE A 380 -2.65 5.60 8.77
C ILE A 380 -4.02 5.75 9.46
N PHE A 381 -4.98 6.40 8.81
CA PHE A 381 -6.35 6.48 9.32
C PHE A 381 -7.00 5.09 9.48
N ALA A 382 -6.87 4.22 8.48
CA ALA A 382 -7.37 2.84 8.55
C ALA A 382 -6.70 2.05 9.69
N PHE A 383 -5.41 2.28 9.95
CA PHE A 383 -4.67 1.65 11.04
C PHE A 383 -5.10 2.16 12.41
N LEU A 384 -5.33 3.46 12.56
CA LEU A 384 -5.90 4.05 13.79
C LEU A 384 -7.25 3.38 14.12
N CYS A 385 -8.15 3.26 13.14
CA CYS A 385 -9.42 2.57 13.31
C CYS A 385 -9.25 1.09 13.65
N SER A 386 -8.25 0.41 13.08
CA SER A 386 -7.97 -1.01 13.36
C SER A 386 -7.46 -1.22 14.80
N CYS A 387 -6.57 -0.34 15.29
CA CYS A 387 -6.09 -0.35 16.68
C CYS A 387 -7.22 -0.16 17.69
N VAL A 388 -8.20 0.71 17.40
CA VAL A 388 -9.39 0.83 18.25
C VAL A 388 -10.32 -0.37 18.06
N GLY A 389 -10.51 -0.81 16.83
CA GLY A 389 -11.42 -1.89 16.45
C GLY A 389 -11.12 -3.22 17.12
N ILE A 390 -9.85 -3.62 17.22
CA ILE A 390 -9.46 -4.84 17.94
C ILE A 390 -9.84 -4.80 19.42
N LEU A 391 -9.62 -3.66 20.10
CA LEU A 391 -9.97 -3.50 21.51
C LEU A 391 -11.48 -3.56 21.72
N VAL A 392 -12.25 -2.99 20.79
CA VAL A 392 -13.72 -3.08 20.81
C VAL A 392 -14.18 -4.52 20.58
N LEU A 393 -13.61 -5.24 19.61
CA LEU A 393 -13.97 -6.64 19.36
C LEU A 393 -13.61 -7.57 20.51
N ARG A 394 -12.55 -7.28 21.28
CA ARG A 394 -12.24 -8.03 22.51
C ARG A 394 -13.31 -7.87 23.59
N ARG A 395 -14.02 -6.74 23.63
CA ARG A 395 -15.13 -6.51 24.55
C ARG A 395 -16.46 -7.09 24.04
N LEU A 396 -16.70 -7.02 22.73
CA LEU A 396 -17.94 -7.53 22.13
C LEU A 396 -17.97 -9.06 22.05
N TYR A 397 -16.83 -9.67 21.74
CA TYR A 397 -16.69 -11.12 21.57
C TYR A 397 -15.52 -11.63 22.42
N PRO A 398 -15.66 -11.64 23.76
CA PRO A 398 -14.60 -12.06 24.68
C PRO A 398 -14.34 -13.57 24.60
N ASP A 399 -15.41 -14.37 24.51
CA ASP A 399 -15.35 -15.84 24.59
C ASP A 399 -15.16 -16.52 23.23
N HIS A 400 -15.22 -15.76 22.14
CA HIS A 400 -15.07 -16.32 20.80
C HIS A 400 -13.62 -16.77 20.56
N PRO A 401 -13.37 -17.97 20.01
CA PRO A 401 -12.03 -18.46 19.73
C PRO A 401 -11.32 -17.56 18.71
N ARG A 402 -10.02 -17.33 18.94
CA ARG A 402 -9.16 -16.51 18.08
C ARG A 402 -7.99 -17.38 17.61
N GLY A 403 -7.76 -17.40 16.29
CA GLY A 403 -6.66 -18.18 15.70
C GLY A 403 -5.31 -17.67 16.18
N PHE A 404 -5.08 -16.38 15.99
CA PHE A 404 -3.96 -15.64 16.56
C PHE A 404 -4.48 -14.62 17.56
N ARG A 405 -3.81 -14.53 18.71
CA ARG A 405 -4.08 -13.50 19.73
C ARG A 405 -2.88 -12.57 19.80
N CYS A 406 -3.10 -11.30 19.49
CA CYS A 406 -2.15 -10.22 19.66
C CYS A 406 -1.65 -10.21 21.12
N PRO A 407 -0.32 -10.32 21.33
CA PRO A 407 0.28 -10.27 22.66
C PRO A 407 -0.05 -8.93 23.31
N ALA A 408 -0.34 -8.93 24.61
CA ALA A 408 -0.55 -7.69 25.39
C ALA A 408 -1.36 -6.61 24.63
N VAL A 409 -2.50 -6.97 24.03
CA VAL A 409 -3.26 -6.08 23.12
C VAL A 409 -3.57 -4.70 23.71
N HIS A 410 -3.77 -4.63 25.04
CA HIS A 410 -4.04 -3.40 25.77
C HIS A 410 -2.83 -2.47 25.87
N VAL A 411 -1.65 -2.93 25.46
CA VAL A 411 -0.42 -2.15 25.31
C VAL A 411 -0.10 -1.96 23.82
N ILE A 412 -0.14 -3.05 23.03
CA ILE A 412 0.22 -3.01 21.61
C ILE A 412 -0.72 -2.11 20.80
N ALA A 413 -2.04 -2.24 20.97
CA ALA A 413 -2.98 -1.44 20.19
C ALA A 413 -2.91 0.06 20.53
N PRO A 414 -2.81 0.49 21.82
CA PRO A 414 -2.57 1.89 22.14
C PRO A 414 -1.23 2.43 21.64
N LEU A 415 -0.14 1.66 21.74
CA LEU A 415 1.15 2.08 21.17
C LEU A 415 1.07 2.25 19.65
N GLY A 416 0.45 1.29 18.95
CA GLY A 416 0.19 1.40 17.52
C GLY A 416 -0.63 2.63 17.17
N PHE A 417 -1.67 2.94 17.95
CA PHE A 417 -2.48 4.15 17.78
C PHE A 417 -1.64 5.43 17.97
N ILE A 418 -0.87 5.52 19.06
CA ILE A 418 -0.04 6.69 19.38
C ILE A 418 1.01 6.92 18.29
N CYS A 419 1.72 5.86 17.88
CA CYS A 419 2.73 5.96 16.83
C CYS A 419 2.12 6.35 15.48
N CYS A 420 0.97 5.76 15.10
CA CYS A 420 0.25 6.14 13.89
C CYS A 420 -0.20 7.61 13.95
N ALA A 421 -0.76 8.06 15.06
CA ALA A 421 -1.21 9.44 15.24
C ALA A 421 -0.04 10.43 15.20
N PHE A 422 1.11 10.06 15.75
CA PHE A 422 2.33 10.84 15.66
C PHE A 422 2.81 10.98 14.22
N ILE A 423 2.94 9.87 13.47
CA ILE A 423 3.31 9.93 12.04
C ILE A 423 2.29 10.74 11.24
N PHE A 424 1.00 10.60 11.54
CA PHE A 424 -0.05 11.39 10.90
C PHE A 424 0.14 12.90 11.12
N SER A 425 0.59 13.32 12.30
CA SER A 425 0.86 14.73 12.60
C SER A 425 2.12 15.28 11.93
N GLU A 426 3.04 14.41 11.49
CA GLU A 426 4.26 14.78 10.77
C GLU A 426 4.03 14.86 9.24
N LEU A 427 2.83 14.53 8.76
CA LEU A 427 2.46 14.73 7.35
C LEU A 427 2.41 16.22 7.01
N SER A 428 2.75 16.56 5.77
CA SER A 428 2.75 17.94 5.31
C SER A 428 1.36 18.58 5.45
N PRO A 429 1.27 19.89 5.73
CA PRO A 429 0.00 20.60 5.81
C PRO A 429 -0.85 20.45 4.54
N HIS A 430 -0.20 20.41 3.38
CA HIS A 430 -0.86 20.19 2.10
C HIS A 430 -1.53 18.80 2.04
N THR A 431 -0.84 17.75 2.47
CA THR A 431 -1.40 16.40 2.54
C THR A 431 -2.56 16.31 3.53
N LEU A 432 -2.45 16.95 4.70
CA LEU A 432 -3.54 17.01 5.68
C LEU A 432 -4.77 17.74 5.12
N MET A 433 -4.57 18.81 4.35
CA MET A 433 -5.66 19.51 3.66
C MET A 433 -6.35 18.62 2.63
N LEU A 434 -5.57 17.89 1.79
CA LEU A 434 -6.11 16.96 0.81
C LEU A 434 -6.90 15.83 1.46
N PHE A 435 -6.34 15.21 2.50
CA PHE A 435 -7.02 14.14 3.24
C PHE A 435 -8.30 14.63 3.92
N THR A 436 -8.27 15.83 4.50
CA THR A 436 -9.45 16.45 5.12
C THR A 436 -10.53 16.75 4.08
N GLY A 437 -10.16 17.34 2.93
CA GLY A 437 -11.09 17.58 1.82
C GLY A 437 -11.70 16.29 1.29
N TRP A 438 -10.89 15.24 1.11
CA TRP A 438 -11.37 13.92 0.71
C TRP A 438 -12.32 13.32 1.73
N THR A 439 -12.02 13.45 3.03
CA THR A 439 -12.88 12.99 4.12
C THR A 439 -14.22 13.72 4.11
N ILE A 440 -14.23 15.05 3.99
CA ILE A 440 -15.46 15.86 3.92
C ILE A 440 -16.31 15.41 2.73
N LEU A 441 -15.71 15.22 1.55
CA LEU A 441 -16.41 14.71 0.37
C LEU A 441 -17.05 13.33 0.64
N GLY A 442 -16.30 12.42 1.26
CA GLY A 442 -16.80 11.09 1.63
C GLY A 442 -17.98 11.15 2.60
N LEU A 443 -17.91 12.02 3.60
CA LEU A 443 -19.00 12.22 4.57
C LEU A 443 -20.25 12.79 3.89
N ILE A 444 -20.10 13.74 2.96
CA ILE A 444 -21.21 14.27 2.16
C ILE A 444 -21.86 13.15 1.34
N ILE A 445 -21.06 12.34 0.63
CA ILE A 445 -21.56 11.22 -0.17
C ILE A 445 -22.31 10.21 0.69
N TYR A 446 -21.80 9.88 1.89
CA TYR A 446 -22.49 9.00 2.82
C TYR A 446 -23.83 9.58 3.26
N MET A 447 -23.88 10.86 3.64
CA MET A 447 -25.10 11.50 4.12
C MET A 447 -26.18 11.60 3.03
N VAL A 448 -25.78 11.85 1.78
CA VAL A 448 -26.69 12.00 0.63
C VAL A 448 -27.14 10.64 0.10
N TYR A 449 -26.22 9.68 -0.05
CA TYR A 449 -26.45 8.41 -0.73
C TYR A 449 -26.38 7.21 0.22
N GLY A 450 -25.21 6.98 0.84
CA GLY A 450 -24.91 5.74 1.58
C GLY A 450 -25.91 5.45 2.69
N ARG A 451 -26.29 6.49 3.45
CA ARG A 451 -27.29 6.43 4.52
C ARG A 451 -28.62 5.86 4.00
N LYS A 452 -29.10 6.31 2.83
CA LYS A 452 -30.40 5.90 2.26
C LYS A 452 -30.37 4.52 1.60
N HIS A 453 -29.19 4.03 1.23
CA HIS A 453 -29.02 2.82 0.42
C HIS A 453 -28.39 1.65 1.17
N SER A 454 -27.89 1.86 2.40
CA SER A 454 -27.40 0.81 3.29
C SER A 454 -28.40 -0.34 3.44
N LEU A 455 -28.00 -1.52 2.97
CA LEU A 455 -28.82 -2.73 3.07
C LEU A 455 -28.99 -3.16 4.52
N LEU A 456 -27.94 -2.98 5.34
CA LEU A 456 -27.98 -3.26 6.76
C LEU A 456 -29.12 -2.48 7.45
N GLN A 457 -29.23 -1.18 7.19
CA GLN A 457 -30.30 -0.36 7.80
C GLN A 457 -31.70 -0.74 7.29
N LYS A 458 -31.83 -1.20 6.03
CA LYS A 458 -33.10 -1.63 5.44
C LYS A 458 -33.61 -2.95 6.02
N GLU A 459 -32.72 -3.88 6.36
CA GLU A 459 -33.12 -5.12 7.03
C GLU A 459 -33.74 -4.85 8.40
N SER A 460 -33.27 -3.83 9.16
CA SER A 460 -33.92 -3.47 10.44
C SER A 460 -35.24 -2.74 10.31
N SER A 461 -35.54 -2.10 9.18
CA SER A 461 -36.85 -1.47 9.00
C SER A 461 -37.94 -2.49 8.64
N ASN A 462 -37.53 -3.70 8.22
CA ASN A 462 -38.42 -4.79 7.82
C ASN A 462 -38.55 -5.89 8.90
N SER A 463 -37.77 -5.81 9.99
CA SER A 463 -37.84 -6.64 11.19
C SER A 463 -38.43 -5.84 12.35
#